data_AF-A0A1F7ZME0-F1
#
_entry.id   AF-A0A1F7ZME0-F1
#
_cell.length_a   1.000
_cell.length_b   1.000
_cell.length_c   1.000
_cell.angle_alpha   90.00
_cell.angle_beta   90.00
_cell.angle_gamma   90.00
#
_symmetry.space_group_name_H-M   'P 1'
#
loop_
_entity.id
_entity.type
_entity.pdbx_description
1 polymer ?
#
loop_
_entity_poly.entity_id
_entity_poly.type
_entity_poly.pdbx_seq_one_letter_code
_entity_poly.pdbx_strand_id
1 'polypeptide(L)'
;MSERGYWIATFKNLIDNHGFLDQVIFIPQTNNTESLEWLASTVKRTPLYQVLGFGDYIQWGGMDGNVIFIKIDGDIIFLEDHTVSTIVKTKLDHPDSLIVSANVINQAALQALHSHTGVALPYLPELSSSDQSRIPFTQDWRATDLPAWEGPADFKILKGYAPPSGSHRWLPSADENGDRTPIGMSIYGDNGPALDDWTVHAQQHYSFLQHLEDGDLYRYKFPVWVDPIDSISPNFLCLRAGDPSIVKSIIQQDAEKLSLEVAQNVLGSDPGAIIDGKGLAAHYSIEASFGGLDSTDILHRYRAYAEEMVCPDTF
;
A
#
# COMPACT_ATOMS: atom_id res chain seq x y z
N MET A 1 12.13 15.99 -3.09
CA MET A 1 10.89 15.97 -2.28
C MET A 1 11.10 15.07 -1.05
N SER A 2 10.65 15.43 0.14
CA SER A 2 11.03 14.78 1.41
C SER A 2 10.44 13.36 1.58
N GLU A 3 11.19 12.34 1.12
CA GLU A 3 11.01 10.88 1.29
C GLU A 3 11.20 10.40 2.76
N ARG A 4 11.23 11.31 3.74
CA ARG A 4 11.57 11.00 5.15
C ARG A 4 10.54 10.12 5.89
N GLY A 5 9.29 10.03 5.42
CA GLY A 5 8.19 9.37 6.13
C GLY A 5 8.06 7.84 5.91
N TYR A 6 8.49 7.32 4.76
CA TYR A 6 8.14 5.94 4.37
C TYR A 6 8.98 4.84 5.04
N TRP A 7 10.13 5.20 5.61
CA TRP A 7 11.13 4.23 6.08
C TRP A 7 11.22 4.10 7.60
N ILE A 8 10.43 4.85 8.34
CA ILE A 8 10.37 4.70 9.80
C ILE A 8 9.76 3.34 10.18
N ALA A 9 8.86 2.83 9.34
CA ALA A 9 8.29 1.50 9.49
C ALA A 9 9.36 0.39 9.46
N THR A 10 10.33 0.45 8.55
CA THR A 10 11.43 -0.53 8.50
C THR A 10 12.43 -0.31 9.62
N PHE A 11 12.67 0.94 10.03
CA PHE A 11 13.54 1.26 11.17
C PHE A 11 13.02 0.65 12.47
N LYS A 12 11.74 0.88 12.82
CA LYS A 12 11.12 0.32 14.04
C LYS A 12 11.16 -1.21 14.06
N ASN A 13 11.14 -1.84 12.90
CA ASN A 13 11.18 -3.30 12.78
C ASN A 13 12.59 -3.90 12.78
N LEU A 14 13.66 -3.11 12.93
CA LEU A 14 15.02 -3.64 13.11
C LEU A 14 15.17 -4.36 14.46
N ILE A 15 16.03 -5.38 14.50
CA ILE A 15 16.36 -6.11 15.74
C ILE A 15 16.89 -5.19 16.85
N ASP A 16 17.65 -4.15 16.49
CA ASP A 16 18.17 -3.14 17.44
C ASP A 16 17.04 -2.33 18.10
N ASN A 17 15.86 -2.33 17.49
CA ASN A 17 14.64 -1.67 17.97
C ASN A 17 13.59 -2.69 18.44
N HIS A 18 14.01 -3.91 18.81
CA HIS A 18 13.14 -5.02 19.23
C HIS A 18 12.18 -5.55 18.16
N GLY A 19 12.49 -5.32 16.88
CA GLY A 19 11.76 -5.87 15.75
C GLY A 19 12.31 -7.21 15.24
N PHE A 20 11.98 -7.56 14.00
CA PHE A 20 12.26 -8.85 13.36
C PHE A 20 13.28 -8.79 12.21
N LEU A 21 13.72 -7.59 11.82
CA LEU A 21 14.59 -7.39 10.66
C LEU A 21 16.05 -7.32 11.10
N ASP A 22 16.85 -8.31 10.72
CA ASP A 22 18.30 -8.30 10.93
C ASP A 22 19.01 -7.23 10.10
N GLN A 23 18.46 -6.96 8.90
CA GLN A 23 19.03 -6.03 7.92
C GLN A 23 17.93 -5.51 7.00
N VAL A 24 18.11 -4.30 6.45
CA VAL A 24 17.30 -3.77 5.35
C VAL A 24 18.19 -3.49 4.15
N ILE A 25 17.79 -4.00 2.99
CA ILE A 25 18.50 -3.82 1.73
C ILE A 25 17.63 -3.00 0.79
N PHE A 26 18.16 -1.88 0.32
CA PHE A 26 17.53 -1.01 -0.66
C PHE A 26 18.00 -1.38 -2.06
N ILE A 27 17.05 -1.56 -2.97
CA ILE A 27 17.30 -1.83 -4.39
C ILE A 27 16.71 -0.66 -5.18
N PRO A 28 17.50 0.38 -5.50
CA PRO A 28 16.98 1.56 -6.18
C PRO A 28 16.58 1.21 -7.62
N GLN A 29 15.36 1.57 -7.99
CA GLN A 29 14.80 1.41 -9.35
C GLN A 29 14.70 2.76 -10.10
N THR A 30 15.55 3.71 -9.76
CA THR A 30 15.52 5.08 -10.30
C THR A 30 16.92 5.59 -10.63
N ASN A 31 17.00 6.46 -11.63
CA ASN A 31 18.20 7.23 -11.96
C ASN A 31 18.11 8.68 -11.46
N ASN A 32 17.08 9.03 -10.68
CA ASN A 32 16.93 10.37 -10.13
C ASN A 32 18.02 10.66 -9.09
N THR A 33 18.85 11.66 -9.36
CA THR A 33 19.97 12.01 -8.50
C THR A 33 19.55 12.43 -7.09
N GLU A 34 18.47 13.20 -6.95
CA GLU A 34 17.98 13.68 -5.65
C GLU A 34 17.54 12.49 -4.76
N SER A 35 16.76 11.55 -5.30
CA SER A 35 16.34 10.35 -4.58
C SER A 35 17.54 9.45 -4.21
N LEU A 36 18.54 9.32 -5.09
CA LEU A 36 19.74 8.54 -4.80
C LEU A 36 20.62 9.21 -3.72
N GLU A 37 20.75 10.53 -3.74
CA GLU A 37 21.46 11.28 -2.70
C GLU A 37 20.74 11.19 -1.35
N TRP A 38 19.40 11.30 -1.36
CA TRP A 38 18.58 11.09 -0.18
C TRP A 38 18.78 9.68 0.39
N LEU A 39 18.70 8.64 -0.45
CA LEU A 39 18.87 7.24 -0.05
C LEU A 39 20.25 7.01 0.56
N ALA A 40 21.31 7.52 -0.09
CA ALA A 40 22.67 7.44 0.43
C ALA A 40 22.79 8.12 1.80
N SER A 41 22.08 9.23 2.02
CA SER A 41 22.05 9.91 3.32
C SER A 41 21.28 9.14 4.40
N THR A 42 20.26 8.38 4.03
CA THR A 42 19.44 7.55 4.92
C THR A 42 20.24 6.32 5.36
N VAL A 43 20.83 5.60 4.41
CA VAL A 43 21.62 4.39 4.67
C VAL A 43 22.84 4.69 5.56
N LYS A 44 23.49 5.85 5.39
CA LYS A 44 24.62 6.26 6.25
C LYS A 44 24.27 6.41 7.73
N ARG A 45 22.99 6.61 8.09
CA ARG A 45 22.57 6.84 9.48
C ARG A 45 22.28 5.55 10.24
N THR A 46 22.07 4.45 9.53
CA THR A 46 21.63 3.18 10.12
C THR A 46 22.56 2.05 9.68
N PRO A 47 23.40 1.49 10.57
CA PRO A 47 24.39 0.48 10.21
C PRO A 47 23.81 -0.80 9.58
N LEU A 48 22.56 -1.14 9.91
CA LEU A 48 21.83 -2.30 9.37
C LEU A 48 21.18 -2.02 8.01
N TYR A 49 21.33 -0.83 7.46
CA TYR A 49 20.85 -0.49 6.13
C TYR A 49 21.98 -0.62 5.11
N GLN A 50 21.66 -1.17 3.93
CA GLN A 50 22.60 -1.28 2.81
C GLN A 50 21.90 -0.97 1.49
N VAL A 51 22.67 -0.50 0.52
CA VAL A 51 22.22 -0.37 -0.88
C VAL A 51 22.93 -1.46 -1.68
N LEU A 52 22.17 -2.26 -2.41
CA LEU A 52 22.71 -3.27 -3.31
C LEU A 52 22.11 -3.12 -4.70
N GLY A 53 22.86 -3.57 -5.70
CA GLY A 53 22.44 -3.51 -7.09
C GLY A 53 21.56 -4.69 -7.46
N PHE A 54 20.76 -4.53 -8.51
CA PHE A 54 19.98 -5.61 -9.10
C PHE A 54 20.81 -6.81 -9.58
N GLY A 55 22.14 -6.79 -9.58
CA GLY A 55 22.98 -7.95 -9.94
C GLY A 55 23.25 -8.90 -8.77
N ASP A 56 22.98 -8.46 -7.53
CA ASP A 56 23.47 -9.12 -6.32
C ASP A 56 22.52 -10.22 -5.78
N TYR A 57 21.32 -10.38 -6.35
CA TYR A 57 20.31 -11.38 -5.95
C TYR A 57 20.79 -12.84 -6.07
N ILE A 58 21.78 -13.13 -6.93
CA ILE A 58 22.33 -14.48 -7.09
C ILE A 58 22.94 -14.95 -5.76
N GLN A 59 23.50 -14.03 -4.98
CA GLN A 59 24.05 -14.35 -3.66
C GLN A 59 22.93 -14.68 -2.65
N TRP A 60 21.75 -14.09 -2.78
CA TRP A 60 20.60 -14.28 -1.87
C TRP A 60 19.85 -15.58 -2.12
N GLY A 61 19.74 -15.98 -3.38
CA GLY A 61 19.20 -17.28 -3.73
C GLY A 61 20.09 -18.47 -3.33
N GLY A 62 21.38 -18.25 -3.14
CA GLY A 62 22.30 -19.28 -2.64
C GLY A 62 22.39 -19.36 -1.12
N MET A 63 21.62 -18.54 -0.39
CA MET A 63 21.67 -18.48 1.07
C MET A 63 21.02 -19.72 1.70
N ASP A 64 21.33 -19.92 2.98
CA ASP A 64 20.69 -20.95 3.80
C ASP A 64 19.16 -20.85 3.72
N GLY A 65 18.47 -21.96 3.49
CA GLY A 65 17.01 -22.02 3.38
C GLY A 65 16.25 -21.61 4.66
N ASN A 66 16.96 -21.36 5.77
CA ASN A 66 16.41 -20.78 6.98
C ASN A 66 16.33 -19.24 6.94
N VAL A 67 16.95 -18.59 5.96
CA VAL A 67 16.83 -17.13 5.77
C VAL A 67 15.42 -16.81 5.27
N ILE A 68 14.81 -15.78 5.84
CA ILE A 68 13.51 -15.25 5.40
C ILE A 68 13.74 -13.86 4.79
N PHE A 69 13.25 -13.67 3.57
CA PHE A 69 13.19 -12.37 2.92
C PHE A 69 11.81 -11.77 3.07
N ILE A 70 11.79 -10.46 3.34
CA ILE A 70 10.59 -9.65 3.31
C ILE A 70 10.78 -8.59 2.22
N LYS A 71 9.98 -8.65 1.16
CA LYS A 71 9.93 -7.61 0.11
C LYS A 71 8.90 -6.57 0.52
N ILE A 72 9.29 -5.31 0.50
CA ILE A 72 8.43 -4.15 0.77
C ILE A 72 8.66 -3.17 -0.37
N ASP A 73 7.60 -2.79 -1.07
CA ASP A 73 7.68 -1.84 -2.17
C ASP A 73 7.85 -0.40 -1.67
N GLY A 74 8.48 0.43 -2.50
CA GLY A 74 8.89 1.78 -2.13
C GLY A 74 7.74 2.77 -1.93
N ASP A 75 6.53 2.40 -2.34
CA ASP A 75 5.29 3.16 -2.20
C ASP A 75 4.29 2.48 -1.25
N ILE A 76 4.77 1.64 -0.33
CA ILE A 76 4.06 1.31 0.91
C ILE A 76 4.12 2.53 1.83
N ILE A 77 2.96 3.12 2.09
CA ILE A 77 2.83 4.41 2.79
C ILE A 77 2.33 4.28 4.22
N PHE A 78 1.89 3.09 4.61
CA PHE A 78 1.55 2.74 5.99
C PHE A 78 1.85 1.27 6.24
N LEU A 79 2.33 0.98 7.45
CA LEU A 79 2.55 -0.36 7.95
C LEU A 79 2.15 -0.41 9.42
N GLU A 80 1.24 -1.30 9.77
CA GLU A 80 0.90 -1.54 11.17
C GLU A 80 2.03 -2.30 11.89
N ASP A 81 2.22 -2.01 13.18
CA ASP A 81 3.40 -2.46 13.95
C ASP A 81 3.61 -3.99 13.89
N HIS A 82 2.55 -4.80 13.97
CA HIS A 82 2.67 -6.26 13.98
C HIS A 82 2.73 -6.91 12.59
N THR A 83 2.63 -6.15 11.49
CA THR A 83 2.52 -6.70 10.14
C THR A 83 3.70 -7.59 9.75
N VAL A 84 4.93 -7.17 10.06
CA VAL A 84 6.12 -8.00 9.81
C VAL A 84 6.07 -9.29 10.63
N SER A 85 5.77 -9.18 11.93
CA SER A 85 5.76 -10.35 12.81
C SER A 85 4.72 -11.40 12.41
N THR A 86 3.54 -10.97 11.94
CA THR A 86 2.47 -11.92 11.58
C THR A 86 2.75 -12.63 10.26
N ILE A 87 3.25 -11.96 9.22
CA ILE A 87 3.58 -12.65 7.97
C ILE A 87 4.76 -13.61 8.14
N VAL A 88 5.74 -13.25 8.97
CA VAL A 88 6.85 -14.14 9.33
C VAL A 88 6.33 -15.36 10.10
N LYS A 89 5.48 -15.14 11.11
CA LYS A 89 4.86 -16.23 11.85
C LYS A 89 4.08 -17.16 10.93
N THR A 90 3.23 -16.62 10.05
CA THR A 90 2.47 -17.40 9.09
C THR A 90 3.39 -18.18 8.15
N LYS A 91 4.50 -17.59 7.70
CA LYS A 91 5.49 -18.29 6.89
C LYS A 91 6.19 -19.43 7.65
N LEU A 92 6.43 -19.27 8.95
CA LEU A 92 7.00 -20.31 9.80
C LEU A 92 6.01 -21.44 10.11
N ASP A 93 4.75 -21.10 10.35
CA ASP A 93 3.65 -22.05 10.62
C ASP A 93 3.25 -22.83 9.35
N HIS A 94 3.50 -22.26 8.16
CA HIS A 94 3.25 -22.86 6.85
C HIS A 94 4.54 -22.98 6.03
N PRO A 95 5.51 -23.84 6.43
CA PRO A 95 6.82 -23.91 5.79
C PRO A 95 6.77 -24.32 4.31
N ASP A 96 5.75 -25.08 3.92
CA ASP A 96 5.52 -25.56 2.55
C ASP A 96 4.84 -24.53 1.65
N SER A 97 4.30 -23.44 2.23
CA SER A 97 3.84 -22.31 1.42
C SER A 97 5.02 -21.82 0.58
N LEU A 98 4.77 -21.28 -0.62
CA LEU A 98 5.80 -20.57 -1.32
C LEU A 98 5.98 -19.18 -0.71
N ILE A 99 4.87 -18.46 -0.57
CA ILE A 99 4.88 -17.04 -0.28
C ILE A 99 3.72 -16.65 0.62
N VAL A 100 3.97 -15.68 1.48
CA VAL A 100 2.96 -15.05 2.32
C VAL A 100 2.91 -13.56 1.97
N SER A 101 1.78 -13.08 1.47
CA SER A 101 1.51 -11.66 1.26
C SER A 101 0.81 -11.09 2.48
N ALA A 102 1.09 -9.82 2.79
CA ALA A 102 0.33 -9.09 3.82
C ALA A 102 -1.05 -8.70 3.29
N ASN A 103 -1.91 -8.24 4.20
CA ASN A 103 -3.15 -7.55 3.85
C ASN A 103 -2.83 -6.14 3.34
N VAL A 104 -2.70 -5.98 2.03
CA VAL A 104 -2.32 -4.70 1.40
C VAL A 104 -3.55 -4.01 0.80
N ILE A 105 -3.86 -2.82 1.30
CA ILE A 105 -4.93 -1.97 0.76
C ILE A 105 -4.52 -1.45 -0.62
N ASN A 106 -5.49 -1.28 -1.52
CA ASN A 106 -5.32 -0.86 -2.92
C ASN A 106 -4.54 -1.83 -3.82
N GLN A 107 -4.60 -3.14 -3.57
CA GLN A 107 -3.93 -4.10 -4.46
C GLN A 107 -4.66 -5.43 -4.64
N ALA A 108 -4.72 -5.89 -5.90
CA ALA A 108 -5.08 -7.25 -6.31
C ALA A 108 -6.40 -7.77 -5.70
N ALA A 109 -6.47 -9.04 -5.28
CA ALA A 109 -7.68 -9.65 -4.67
C ALA A 109 -8.30 -8.81 -3.53
N LEU A 110 -7.47 -8.03 -2.84
CA LEU A 110 -7.88 -7.24 -1.69
C LEU A 110 -8.57 -5.92 -2.08
N GLN A 111 -8.45 -5.44 -3.32
CA GLN A 111 -9.22 -4.29 -3.79
C GLN A 111 -10.72 -4.56 -3.70
N ALA A 112 -11.17 -5.73 -4.15
CA ALA A 112 -12.56 -6.15 -4.02
C ALA A 112 -12.94 -6.31 -2.54
N LEU A 113 -12.10 -6.98 -1.75
CA LEU A 113 -12.36 -7.22 -0.32
C LEU A 113 -12.55 -5.89 0.45
N HIS A 114 -11.66 -4.93 0.26
CA HIS A 114 -11.71 -3.62 0.94
C HIS A 114 -12.77 -2.67 0.39
N SER A 115 -13.46 -3.07 -0.68
CA SER A 115 -14.57 -2.32 -1.26
C SER A 115 -15.94 -2.70 -0.68
N HIS A 116 -16.01 -3.64 0.27
CA HIS A 116 -17.28 -4.06 0.87
C HIS A 116 -17.82 -3.05 1.89
N THR A 117 -19.14 -3.08 2.08
CA THR A 117 -19.85 -2.26 3.06
C THR A 117 -19.27 -2.42 4.46
N GLY A 118 -19.00 -1.30 5.12
CA GLY A 118 -18.43 -1.27 6.46
C GLY A 118 -16.90 -1.26 6.51
N VAL A 119 -16.23 -1.34 5.37
CA VAL A 119 -14.79 -1.00 5.17
C VAL A 119 -14.67 0.18 4.20
N ALA A 120 -15.39 0.13 3.08
CA ALA A 120 -15.51 1.27 2.18
C ALA A 120 -16.50 2.29 2.74
N LEU A 121 -16.03 3.51 2.94
CA LEU A 121 -16.82 4.65 3.37
C LEU A 121 -17.15 5.56 2.18
N PRO A 122 -18.29 6.25 2.21
CA PRO A 122 -18.71 7.07 1.08
C PRO A 122 -17.91 8.37 1.04
N TYR A 123 -16.97 8.45 0.09
CA TYR A 123 -16.19 9.65 -0.19
C TYR A 123 -16.31 10.03 -1.67
N LEU A 124 -16.37 11.34 -1.94
CA LEU A 124 -16.43 11.92 -3.28
C LEU A 124 -15.41 13.06 -3.40
N PRO A 125 -14.85 13.31 -4.60
CA PRO A 125 -13.84 14.34 -4.77
C PRO A 125 -14.47 15.72 -4.56
N GLU A 126 -13.74 16.60 -3.89
CA GLU A 126 -14.12 18.00 -3.77
C GLU A 126 -14.16 18.63 -5.18
N LEU A 127 -15.36 19.00 -5.60
CA LEU A 127 -15.57 19.73 -6.84
C LEU A 127 -15.12 21.17 -6.60
N SER A 128 -14.30 21.71 -7.50
CA SER A 128 -13.72 23.05 -7.34
C SER A 128 -14.81 24.10 -7.05
N SER A 129 -14.82 24.66 -5.84
CA SER A 129 -15.67 25.81 -5.52
C SER A 129 -14.93 27.09 -5.94
N SER A 130 -15.54 27.84 -6.85
CA SER A 130 -15.21 29.24 -7.09
C SER A 130 -15.12 30.01 -5.76
N ASP A 131 -14.04 30.76 -5.58
CA ASP A 131 -13.85 31.83 -4.57
C ASP A 131 -13.58 31.49 -3.10
N GLN A 132 -13.28 30.24 -2.73
CA GLN A 132 -12.65 29.99 -1.43
C GLN A 132 -11.14 30.00 -1.58
N SER A 133 -10.52 31.09 -1.11
CA SER A 133 -9.08 31.20 -0.85
C SER A 133 -8.55 29.84 -0.42
N ARG A 134 -7.62 29.27 -1.20
CA ARG A 134 -6.79 28.10 -0.88
C ARG A 134 -6.66 27.97 0.63
N ILE A 135 -7.57 27.23 1.28
CA ILE A 135 -7.45 26.94 2.70
C ILE A 135 -6.09 26.24 2.74
N PRO A 136 -5.11 26.76 3.51
CA PRO A 136 -3.80 26.15 3.56
C PRO A 136 -4.03 24.68 3.83
N PHE A 137 -3.47 23.82 2.98
CA PHE A 137 -3.51 22.36 3.16
C PHE A 137 -3.42 22.10 4.65
N THR A 138 -4.53 21.64 5.23
CA THR A 138 -4.55 21.32 6.65
C THR A 138 -3.44 20.30 6.82
N GLN A 139 -2.47 20.59 7.68
CA GLN A 139 -1.42 19.65 8.08
C GLN A 139 -1.99 18.47 8.87
N ASP A 140 -3.27 18.18 8.70
CA ASP A 140 -4.02 17.18 9.44
C ASP A 140 -4.31 16.00 8.53
N TRP A 141 -4.12 14.81 9.09
CA TRP A 141 -4.37 13.55 8.43
C TRP A 141 -5.79 13.06 8.65
N ARG A 142 -6.46 13.57 9.70
CA ARG A 142 -7.81 13.20 10.11
C ARG A 142 -8.79 13.40 8.96
N ALA A 143 -9.53 12.34 8.65
CA ALA A 143 -10.52 12.33 7.59
C ALA A 143 -11.90 12.73 8.12
N THR A 144 -12.14 12.62 9.42
CA THR A 144 -13.43 12.99 10.04
C THR A 144 -13.63 14.51 10.16
N ASP A 145 -12.54 15.28 10.24
CA ASP A 145 -12.57 16.76 10.32
C ASP A 145 -12.94 17.45 8.99
N LEU A 146 -13.13 16.67 7.93
CA LEU A 146 -13.47 17.19 6.61
C LEU A 146 -14.94 17.62 6.54
N PRO A 147 -15.25 18.72 5.82
CA PRO A 147 -16.64 19.10 5.60
C PRO A 147 -17.34 18.02 4.77
N ALA A 148 -18.65 17.90 4.97
CA ALA A 148 -19.49 17.04 4.12
C ALA A 148 -19.38 17.45 2.65
N TRP A 149 -19.43 16.47 1.76
CA TRP A 149 -19.37 16.68 0.33
C TRP A 149 -20.59 17.47 -0.17
N GLU A 150 -20.32 18.52 -0.93
CA GLU A 150 -21.33 19.32 -1.61
C GLU A 150 -21.17 19.21 -3.14
N GLY A 151 -22.27 18.94 -3.82
CA GLY A 151 -22.29 18.87 -5.28
C GLY A 151 -23.64 18.44 -5.84
N PRO A 152 -23.75 18.30 -7.17
CA PRO A 152 -25.00 17.91 -7.82
C PRO A 152 -25.52 16.56 -7.31
N ALA A 153 -26.83 16.45 -7.09
CA ALA A 153 -27.45 15.22 -6.60
C ALA A 153 -27.29 14.03 -7.58
N ASP A 154 -27.11 14.32 -8.86
CA ASP A 154 -26.88 13.36 -9.93
C ASP A 154 -25.40 13.15 -10.26
N PHE A 155 -24.48 13.75 -9.49
CA PHE A 155 -23.05 13.54 -9.67
C PHE A 155 -22.68 12.06 -9.49
N LYS A 156 -21.92 11.54 -10.45
CA LYS A 156 -21.39 10.17 -10.44
C LYS A 156 -20.00 10.18 -11.04
N ILE A 157 -19.14 9.32 -10.50
CA ILE A 157 -17.83 9.06 -11.10
C ILE A 157 -17.98 7.96 -12.13
N LEU A 158 -17.59 8.28 -13.35
CA LEU A 158 -17.62 7.38 -14.50
C LEU A 158 -16.20 7.05 -14.92
N LYS A 159 -16.08 5.96 -15.68
CA LYS A 159 -14.80 5.58 -16.29
C LYS A 159 -14.15 6.75 -17.04
N GLY A 160 -12.87 6.99 -16.77
CA GLY A 160 -12.10 8.07 -17.39
C GLY A 160 -12.35 9.46 -16.77
N TYR A 161 -12.92 9.51 -15.56
CA TYR A 161 -13.04 10.75 -14.80
C TYR A 161 -11.65 11.38 -14.58
N ALA A 162 -11.52 12.63 -15.04
CA ALA A 162 -10.29 13.41 -14.85
C ALA A 162 -10.32 14.12 -13.50
N PRO A 163 -9.16 14.29 -12.84
CA PRO A 163 -9.09 15.05 -11.61
C PRO A 163 -9.70 16.46 -11.72
N PRO A 164 -10.54 16.88 -10.74
CA PRO A 164 -11.22 18.17 -10.80
C PRO A 164 -10.26 19.36 -10.65
N SER A 165 -9.18 19.18 -9.89
CA SER A 165 -8.10 20.17 -9.73
C SER A 165 -6.83 19.52 -9.18
N GLY A 166 -5.73 20.28 -9.15
CA GLY A 166 -4.48 19.82 -8.54
C GLY A 166 -4.55 19.89 -7.01
N SER A 167 -4.15 18.80 -6.36
CA SER A 167 -4.13 18.60 -4.91
C SER A 167 -5.49 18.85 -4.24
N HIS A 168 -6.52 18.16 -4.71
CA HIS A 168 -7.89 18.21 -4.16
C HIS A 168 -8.12 17.18 -3.06
N ARG A 169 -9.13 17.43 -2.21
CA ARG A 169 -9.56 16.53 -1.14
C ARG A 169 -10.64 15.57 -1.62
N TRP A 170 -10.88 14.52 -0.86
CA TRP A 170 -12.07 13.70 -0.96
C TRP A 170 -12.89 13.89 0.32
N LEU A 171 -14.16 14.25 0.15
CA LEU A 171 -15.03 14.66 1.24
C LEU A 171 -16.04 13.55 1.58
N PRO A 172 -16.37 13.37 2.87
CA PRO A 172 -17.38 12.41 3.29
C PRO A 172 -18.74 12.76 2.69
N SER A 173 -19.37 11.79 2.04
CA SER A 173 -20.66 11.94 1.38
C SER A 173 -21.76 11.37 2.26
N ALA A 174 -22.90 12.06 2.34
CA ALA A 174 -24.10 11.56 3.02
C ALA A 174 -24.82 10.44 2.25
N ASP A 175 -24.22 9.93 1.16
CA ASP A 175 -24.74 8.80 0.40
C ASP A 175 -24.58 7.49 1.19
N GLU A 176 -25.53 7.20 2.07
CA GLU A 176 -25.50 5.99 2.92
C GLU A 176 -25.44 4.69 2.10
N ASN A 177 -26.00 4.67 0.89
CA ASN A 177 -25.95 3.50 0.01
C ASN A 177 -24.60 3.38 -0.72
N GLY A 178 -23.85 4.49 -0.83
CA GLY A 178 -22.59 4.53 -1.56
C GLY A 178 -22.71 4.34 -3.07
N ASP A 179 -23.93 4.24 -3.62
CA ASP A 179 -24.21 3.88 -5.01
C ASP A 179 -23.58 4.85 -6.02
N ARG A 180 -23.32 6.10 -5.62
CA ARG A 180 -22.74 7.13 -6.50
C ARG A 180 -21.23 7.30 -6.34
N THR A 181 -20.63 6.63 -5.35
CA THR A 181 -19.19 6.67 -5.09
C THR A 181 -18.43 5.87 -6.15
N PRO A 182 -17.13 6.12 -6.38
CA PRO A 182 -16.33 5.31 -7.30
C PRO A 182 -16.44 3.81 -7.05
N ILE A 183 -16.36 3.37 -5.79
CA ILE A 183 -16.49 1.97 -5.41
C ILE A 183 -17.89 1.45 -5.75
N GLY A 184 -18.95 2.17 -5.35
CA GLY A 184 -20.33 1.76 -5.66
C GLY A 184 -20.57 1.67 -7.17
N MET A 185 -20.08 2.65 -7.93
CA MET A 185 -20.15 2.66 -9.38
C MET A 185 -19.30 1.55 -10.01
N SER A 186 -18.15 1.20 -9.43
CA SER A 186 -17.28 0.13 -9.92
C SER A 186 -17.92 -1.25 -9.79
N ILE A 187 -18.62 -1.49 -8.68
CA ILE A 187 -19.25 -2.79 -8.39
C ILE A 187 -20.62 -2.91 -9.09
N TYR A 188 -21.41 -1.84 -9.09
CA TYR A 188 -22.83 -1.89 -9.48
C TYR A 188 -23.21 -1.03 -10.70
N GLY A 189 -22.29 -0.21 -11.22
CA GLY A 189 -22.59 0.74 -12.29
C GLY A 189 -22.15 0.27 -13.68
N ASP A 190 -23.04 0.42 -14.67
CA ASP A 190 -22.77 0.01 -16.06
C ASP A 190 -21.58 0.72 -16.75
N ASN A 191 -21.17 1.89 -16.23
CA ASN A 191 -20.07 2.71 -16.74
C ASN A 191 -19.15 3.23 -15.61
N GLY A 192 -19.07 2.49 -14.51
CA GLY A 192 -18.19 2.85 -13.40
C GLY A 192 -16.70 2.71 -13.73
N PRO A 193 -15.83 3.31 -12.90
CA PRO A 193 -14.40 3.04 -12.94
C PRO A 193 -14.10 1.56 -12.62
N ALA A 194 -12.94 1.06 -13.04
CA ALA A 194 -12.48 -0.26 -12.62
C ALA A 194 -11.95 -0.21 -11.17
N LEU A 195 -11.79 -1.37 -10.51
CA LEU A 195 -11.34 -1.42 -9.12
C LEU A 195 -9.90 -0.91 -8.91
N ASP A 196 -9.10 -0.93 -9.98
CA ASP A 196 -7.74 -0.40 -10.06
C ASP A 196 -7.67 1.08 -10.48
N ASP A 197 -8.82 1.73 -10.69
CA ASP A 197 -8.89 3.14 -11.05
C ASP A 197 -8.49 4.04 -9.88
N TRP A 198 -7.82 5.15 -10.20
CA TRP A 198 -7.33 6.10 -9.20
C TRP A 198 -8.45 6.66 -8.30
N THR A 199 -9.68 6.78 -8.80
CA THR A 199 -10.83 7.24 -8.02
C THR A 199 -11.25 6.23 -6.96
N VAL A 200 -11.14 4.93 -7.26
CA VAL A 200 -11.39 3.85 -6.30
C VAL A 200 -10.29 3.83 -5.24
N HIS A 201 -9.02 3.92 -5.65
CA HIS A 201 -7.88 3.99 -4.73
C HIS A 201 -7.98 5.21 -3.78
N ALA A 202 -8.40 6.36 -4.30
CA ALA A 202 -8.59 7.54 -3.48
C ALA A 202 -9.67 7.33 -2.41
N GLN A 203 -10.83 6.78 -2.79
CA GLN A 203 -11.88 6.44 -1.84
C GLN A 203 -11.40 5.41 -0.79
N GLN A 204 -10.64 4.39 -1.19
CA GLN A 204 -10.10 3.38 -0.28
C GLN A 204 -9.11 3.98 0.72
N HIS A 205 -8.21 4.88 0.29
CA HIS A 205 -7.29 5.58 1.18
C HIS A 205 -8.02 6.45 2.22
N TYR A 206 -9.03 7.19 1.79
CA TYR A 206 -9.82 8.02 2.71
C TYR A 206 -10.62 7.20 3.71
N SER A 207 -11.22 6.10 3.25
CA SER A 207 -11.89 5.14 4.14
C SER A 207 -10.90 4.57 5.17
N PHE A 208 -9.70 4.21 4.72
CA PHE A 208 -8.65 3.71 5.61
C PHE A 208 -8.19 4.75 6.63
N LEU A 209 -7.95 6.00 6.22
CA LEU A 209 -7.53 7.07 7.12
C LEU A 209 -8.59 7.35 8.19
N GLN A 210 -9.87 7.34 7.82
CA GLN A 210 -10.95 7.45 8.80
C GLN A 210 -10.95 6.25 9.77
N HIS A 211 -10.81 5.02 9.27
CA HIS A 211 -10.79 3.84 10.15
C HIS A 211 -9.54 3.78 11.06
N LEU A 212 -8.42 4.31 10.58
CA LEU A 212 -7.20 4.52 11.37
C LEU A 212 -7.44 5.53 12.50
N GLU A 213 -8.15 6.61 12.20
CA GLU A 213 -8.54 7.65 13.16
C GLU A 213 -9.53 7.13 14.21
N ASP A 214 -10.56 6.39 13.79
CA ASP A 214 -11.59 5.82 14.66
C ASP A 214 -11.08 4.62 15.49
N GLY A 215 -9.87 4.12 15.20
CA GLY A 215 -9.28 2.98 15.90
C GLY A 215 -9.97 1.65 15.58
N ASP A 216 -10.63 1.54 14.43
CA ASP A 216 -11.45 0.38 14.05
C ASP A 216 -10.89 -0.40 12.85
N LEU A 217 -9.56 -0.37 12.68
CA LEU A 217 -8.82 -1.18 11.70
C LEU A 217 -9.10 -2.69 11.77
N TYR A 218 -9.74 -3.18 12.84
CA TYR A 218 -10.25 -4.56 12.92
C TYR A 218 -11.17 -4.92 11.74
N ARG A 219 -11.81 -3.94 11.10
CA ARG A 219 -12.68 -4.10 9.92
C ARG A 219 -11.94 -4.63 8.70
N TYR A 220 -10.65 -4.34 8.58
CA TYR A 220 -9.81 -4.85 7.50
C TYR A 220 -9.32 -6.28 7.78
N LYS A 221 -9.46 -6.77 9.02
CA LYS A 221 -8.80 -8.01 9.46
C LYS A 221 -9.61 -9.23 9.06
N PHE A 222 -8.88 -10.22 8.58
CA PHE A 222 -9.34 -11.59 8.44
C PHE A 222 -8.22 -12.54 8.87
N PRO A 223 -8.48 -13.84 9.02
CA PRO A 223 -7.45 -14.82 9.38
C PRO A 223 -6.39 -14.99 8.27
N VAL A 224 -6.34 -16.16 7.65
CA VAL A 224 -5.42 -16.47 6.56
C VAL A 224 -6.27 -16.88 5.37
N TRP A 225 -5.94 -16.36 4.19
CA TRP A 225 -6.53 -16.78 2.92
C TRP A 225 -5.49 -17.61 2.15
N VAL A 226 -5.71 -18.92 2.12
CA VAL A 226 -4.85 -19.88 1.42
C VAL A 226 -5.35 -20.04 -0.01
N ASP A 227 -4.43 -20.01 -0.97
CA ASP A 227 -4.66 -20.19 -2.40
C ASP A 227 -5.80 -19.34 -2.96
N PRO A 228 -5.69 -18.00 -2.87
CA PRO A 228 -6.68 -17.11 -3.47
C PRO A 228 -6.77 -17.35 -4.97
N ILE A 229 -8.01 -17.25 -5.49
CA ILE A 229 -8.30 -17.40 -6.92
C ILE A 229 -7.70 -16.23 -7.70
N ASP A 230 -7.81 -15.04 -7.14
CA ASP A 230 -7.24 -13.81 -7.68
C ASP A 230 -5.78 -13.63 -7.24
N SER A 231 -5.06 -12.71 -7.88
CA SER A 231 -3.66 -12.44 -7.57
C SER A 231 -3.46 -11.93 -6.13
N ILE A 232 -2.32 -12.26 -5.53
CA ILE A 232 -1.87 -11.66 -4.27
C ILE A 232 -1.15 -10.33 -4.53
N SER A 233 -1.08 -9.46 -3.53
CA SER A 233 -0.28 -8.23 -3.63
C SER A 233 1.21 -8.57 -3.69
N PRO A 234 1.96 -8.09 -4.71
CA PRO A 234 3.41 -8.23 -4.76
C PRO A 234 4.16 -7.19 -3.90
N ASN A 235 3.43 -6.28 -3.26
CA ASN A 235 3.99 -5.06 -2.66
C ASN A 235 4.48 -5.27 -1.21
N PHE A 236 4.00 -6.34 -0.56
CA PHE A 236 4.45 -6.75 0.77
C PHE A 236 4.44 -8.26 0.88
N LEU A 237 5.60 -8.90 0.73
CA LEU A 237 5.74 -10.34 0.61
C LEU A 237 6.76 -10.89 1.60
N CYS A 238 6.53 -12.11 2.08
CA CYS A 238 7.43 -12.90 2.90
C CYS A 238 7.68 -14.26 2.25
N LEU A 239 8.95 -14.60 2.04
CA LEU A 239 9.40 -15.84 1.42
C LEU A 239 10.67 -16.34 2.10
N ARG A 240 10.94 -17.64 2.03
CA ARG A 240 12.24 -18.18 2.45
C ARG A 240 13.24 -18.03 1.30
N ALA A 241 14.51 -17.93 1.66
CA ALA A 241 15.60 -18.25 0.74
C ALA A 241 15.40 -19.69 0.23
N GLY A 242 15.85 -19.94 -0.99
CA GLY A 242 15.51 -21.14 -1.72
C GLY A 242 16.00 -21.00 -3.15
N ASP A 243 15.24 -21.44 -4.14
CA ASP A 243 15.68 -21.36 -5.53
C ASP A 243 15.99 -19.89 -5.93
N PRO A 244 17.25 -19.57 -6.31
CA PRO A 244 17.63 -18.24 -6.76
C PRO A 244 16.80 -17.71 -7.92
N SER A 245 16.28 -18.59 -8.78
CA SER A 245 15.44 -18.20 -9.91
C SER A 245 14.09 -17.66 -9.44
N ILE A 246 13.47 -18.27 -8.42
CA ILE A 246 12.22 -17.80 -7.81
C ILE A 246 12.43 -16.45 -7.12
N VAL A 247 13.45 -16.38 -6.26
CA VAL A 247 13.77 -15.15 -5.51
C VAL A 247 14.08 -14.01 -6.48
N LYS A 248 14.88 -14.28 -7.52
CA LYS A 248 15.14 -13.33 -8.61
C LYS A 248 13.85 -12.89 -9.29
N SER A 249 12.99 -13.82 -9.71
CA SER A 249 11.76 -13.48 -10.42
C SER A 249 10.84 -12.60 -9.57
N ILE A 250 10.71 -12.87 -8.28
CA ILE A 250 9.88 -12.07 -7.36
C ILE A 250 10.49 -10.67 -7.12
N ILE A 251 11.82 -10.57 -7.02
CA ILE A 251 12.52 -9.30 -6.78
C ILE A 251 12.64 -8.45 -8.05
N GLN A 252 12.78 -9.09 -9.22
CA GLN A 252 12.95 -8.40 -10.50
C GLN A 252 11.64 -8.00 -11.16
N GLN A 253 10.51 -8.57 -10.74
CA GLN A 253 9.24 -8.23 -11.33
C GLN A 253 8.71 -6.91 -10.77
N ASP A 254 8.38 -6.04 -11.73
CA ASP A 254 7.49 -4.92 -11.52
C ASP A 254 6.17 -5.44 -10.95
N ALA A 255 5.55 -4.68 -10.04
CA ALA A 255 4.32 -5.07 -9.34
C ALA A 255 3.19 -5.47 -10.33
N GLU A 256 3.25 -4.97 -11.58
CA GLU A 256 2.34 -5.30 -12.67
C GLU A 256 2.28 -6.79 -13.05
N LYS A 257 3.35 -7.58 -12.83
CA LYS A 257 3.47 -8.91 -13.44
C LYS A 257 4.07 -9.97 -12.54
N LEU A 258 3.60 -10.06 -11.29
CA LEU A 258 3.52 -11.38 -10.67
C LEU A 258 2.40 -12.15 -11.38
N SER A 259 2.66 -12.47 -12.66
CA SER A 259 1.70 -13.13 -13.51
C SER A 259 1.40 -14.47 -12.87
N LEU A 260 0.14 -14.87 -12.93
CA LEU A 260 -0.26 -16.25 -12.70
C LEU A 260 0.72 -17.18 -13.43
N GLU A 261 1.18 -16.79 -14.63
CA GLU A 261 2.23 -17.47 -15.39
C GLU A 261 3.58 -17.62 -14.69
N VAL A 262 4.09 -16.71 -13.85
CA VAL A 262 5.34 -16.95 -13.09
C VAL A 262 5.03 -17.83 -11.88
N ALA A 263 3.88 -17.60 -11.25
CA ALA A 263 3.33 -18.47 -10.22
C ALA A 263 2.78 -19.81 -10.77
N GLN A 264 2.88 -20.09 -12.07
CA GLN A 264 2.41 -21.33 -12.71
C GLN A 264 3.53 -21.99 -13.52
N ASN A 265 4.41 -21.20 -14.15
CA ASN A 265 5.55 -21.68 -14.94
C ASN A 265 6.79 -21.91 -14.09
N VAL A 266 6.98 -21.19 -12.97
CA VAL A 266 8.03 -21.51 -11.98
C VAL A 266 7.50 -22.46 -10.90
N LEU A 267 6.19 -22.47 -10.68
CA LEU A 267 5.50 -23.26 -9.65
C LEU A 267 4.47 -24.19 -10.32
N GLY A 268 4.94 -25.16 -11.10
CA GLY A 268 4.07 -26.09 -11.82
C GLY A 268 2.94 -26.60 -10.92
N SER A 269 1.70 -26.20 -11.23
CA SER A 269 0.44 -26.63 -10.61
C SER A 269 0.53 -27.12 -9.15
N ASP A 270 0.88 -26.25 -8.19
CA ASP A 270 0.64 -26.57 -6.78
C ASP A 270 0.29 -25.33 -5.91
N PRO A 271 -0.59 -25.52 -4.91
CA PRO A 271 -0.98 -24.55 -3.90
C PRO A 271 0.21 -24.07 -3.06
N GLY A 272 0.15 -22.84 -2.54
CA GLY A 272 1.17 -22.32 -1.65
C GLY A 272 1.24 -20.80 -1.51
N ALA A 273 0.30 -20.07 -2.10
CA ALA A 273 0.17 -18.63 -1.87
C ALA A 273 -0.75 -18.39 -0.68
N ILE A 274 -0.32 -17.54 0.24
CA ILE A 274 -1.08 -17.23 1.44
C ILE A 274 -1.20 -15.72 1.57
N ILE A 275 -2.39 -15.20 1.86
CA ILE A 275 -2.58 -13.83 2.34
C ILE A 275 -2.81 -13.89 3.85
N ASP A 276 -1.98 -13.21 4.63
CA ASP A 276 -2.20 -13.01 6.06
C ASP A 276 -3.04 -11.75 6.28
N GLY A 277 -4.31 -11.94 6.66
CA GLY A 277 -5.26 -10.86 6.88
C GLY A 277 -5.03 -10.03 8.15
N LYS A 278 -4.13 -10.47 9.05
CA LYS A 278 -3.86 -9.80 10.32
C LYS A 278 -2.89 -8.63 10.13
N GLY A 279 -1.90 -8.80 9.25
CA GLY A 279 -0.87 -7.79 8.99
C GLY A 279 -1.29 -6.82 7.92
N LEU A 280 -1.56 -5.57 8.27
CA LEU A 280 -2.10 -4.55 7.38
C LEU A 280 -1.01 -3.56 6.91
N ALA A 281 -1.08 -3.24 5.62
CA ALA A 281 -0.28 -2.19 4.99
C ALA A 281 -1.15 -1.41 3.99
N ALA A 282 -0.80 -0.15 3.74
CA ALA A 282 -1.43 0.63 2.69
C ALA A 282 -0.42 0.90 1.57
N HIS A 283 -0.82 0.61 0.34
CA HIS A 283 -0.04 0.85 -0.87
C HIS A 283 -0.60 2.07 -1.60
N TYR A 284 0.27 2.99 -2.00
CA TYR A 284 -0.16 4.20 -2.71
C TYR A 284 -0.55 3.91 -4.16
N SER A 285 0.18 3.04 -4.86
CA SER A 285 0.09 2.82 -6.31
C SER A 285 0.57 4.02 -7.14
N ILE A 286 1.85 3.95 -7.55
CA ILE A 286 2.43 4.87 -8.53
C ILE A 286 1.67 4.82 -9.87
N GLU A 287 1.13 3.68 -10.27
CA GLU A 287 0.31 3.56 -11.48
C GLU A 287 -0.96 4.40 -11.40
N ALA A 288 -1.71 4.28 -10.30
CA ALA A 288 -2.88 5.12 -10.05
C ALA A 288 -2.51 6.62 -9.95
N SER A 289 -1.25 6.93 -9.61
CA SER A 289 -0.75 8.30 -9.65
C SER A 289 -0.80 8.89 -11.05
N PHE A 290 -0.47 8.13 -12.10
CA PHE A 290 -0.62 8.61 -13.49
C PHE A 290 -2.09 8.84 -13.89
N GLY A 291 -3.03 8.14 -13.24
CA GLY A 291 -4.46 8.30 -13.45
C GLY A 291 -5.05 9.55 -12.79
N GLY A 292 -4.41 10.05 -11.73
CA GLY A 292 -4.88 11.23 -11.00
C GLY A 292 -4.70 11.17 -9.48
N LEU A 293 -4.18 10.07 -8.91
CA LEU A 293 -3.99 9.98 -7.47
C LEU A 293 -2.98 11.02 -6.94
N ASP A 294 -1.98 11.38 -7.74
CA ASP A 294 -1.00 12.44 -7.43
C ASP A 294 -1.60 13.85 -7.33
N SER A 295 -2.77 14.04 -7.90
CA SER A 295 -3.55 15.27 -7.82
C SER A 295 -4.42 15.34 -6.56
N THR A 296 -4.30 14.38 -5.64
CA THR A 296 -4.98 14.41 -4.34
C THR A 296 -4.05 14.92 -3.23
N ASP A 297 -4.59 15.12 -2.03
CA ASP A 297 -3.83 15.41 -0.81
C ASP A 297 -3.41 14.13 -0.03
N ILE A 298 -3.64 12.93 -0.54
CA ILE A 298 -3.46 11.65 0.19
C ILE A 298 -2.05 11.51 0.76
N LEU A 299 -1.01 11.74 -0.06
CA LEU A 299 0.38 11.66 0.43
C LEU A 299 0.68 12.71 1.51
N HIS A 300 0.02 13.87 1.47
CA HIS A 300 0.16 14.88 2.52
C HIS A 300 -0.47 14.40 3.82
N ARG A 301 -1.62 13.71 3.77
CA ARG A 301 -2.27 13.12 4.95
C ARG A 301 -1.42 12.02 5.58
N TYR A 302 -0.90 11.08 4.81
CA TYR A 302 0.01 10.06 5.35
C TYR A 302 1.28 10.66 5.95
N ARG A 303 1.81 11.75 5.37
CA ARG A 303 2.92 12.49 5.95
C ARG A 303 2.54 13.13 7.28
N ALA A 304 1.40 13.82 7.36
CA ALA A 304 0.90 14.42 8.59
C ALA A 304 0.70 13.38 9.70
N TYR A 305 0.12 12.21 9.36
CA TYR A 305 0.01 11.08 10.29
C TYR A 305 1.38 10.63 10.79
N ALA A 306 2.35 10.46 9.89
CA ALA A 306 3.69 10.03 10.27
C ALA A 306 4.40 11.07 11.17
N GLU A 307 4.26 12.35 10.89
CA GLU A 307 4.81 13.44 11.71
C GLU A 307 4.19 13.45 13.12
N GLU A 308 2.87 13.25 13.22
CA GLU A 308 2.16 13.25 14.51
C GLU A 308 2.39 11.96 15.33
N MET A 309 2.24 10.79 14.69
CA MET A 309 2.10 9.51 15.40
C MET A 309 3.36 8.65 15.36
N VAL A 310 4.25 8.88 14.39
CA VAL A 310 5.40 8.00 14.14
C VAL A 310 6.73 8.69 14.45
N CYS A 311 6.84 9.99 14.18
CA CYS A 311 8.05 10.81 14.33
C CYS A 311 7.82 12.12 15.10
N PRO A 312 7.44 12.05 16.38
CA PRO A 312 7.12 13.24 17.17
C PRO A 312 8.33 14.17 17.41
N ASP A 313 9.57 13.67 17.33
CA ASP A 313 10.79 14.41 17.69
C ASP A 313 11.61 14.95 16.49
N THR A 314 11.02 15.06 15.30
CA THR A 314 11.73 15.55 14.09
C THR A 314 11.69 17.07 13.86
N PHE A 315 11.29 17.88 14.85
CA PHE A 315 11.28 19.34 14.79
C PHE A 315 12.13 20.00 15.89
#